data_AF-A0A7S3LU34-F1
#
_entry.id   AF-A0A7S3LU34-F1
#
_cell.length_a   1.000
_cell.length_b   1.000
_cell.length_c   1.000
_cell.angle_alpha   90.00
_cell.angle_beta   90.00
_cell.angle_gamma   90.00
#
_symmetry.space_group_name_H-M   'P 1'
#
loop_
_entity.id
_entity.type
_entity.pdbx_description
1 polymer ?
#
loop_
_entity_poly.entity_id
_entity_poly.type
_entity_poly.pdbx_seq_one_letter_code
_entity_poly.pdbx_strand_id
1 'polypeptide(L)'
;RKAHQLSVKLSSRFCAETISDEEARKKFYSWWDERLKEPNVTLFDGTKFRIHSVLPLSATACEDFESARAQHQTEGNPKVEIRLGLTSYREFICTNGHPDWKQLMTSNIELDRPLYLPLLDDGGQQRNSVEIGGKYFAHPVGVSAALVTNDRMAPLILRSGSVAEIKNCWAWPGGHAEPSHIGIDKSILRQLDESGDVQVIKRN
;
A
#
# COMPACT_ATOMS: atom_id res chain seq x y z
N ARG A 1 -19.01 -15.92 15.85
CA ARG A 1 -18.48 -14.64 15.30
C ARG A 1 -17.20 -15.00 14.57
N LYS A 2 -17.05 -14.71 13.27
CA LYS A 2 -15.79 -15.02 12.57
C LYS A 2 -14.66 -14.23 13.23
N ALA A 3 -13.66 -14.91 13.78
CA ALA A 3 -12.44 -14.26 14.25
C ALA A 3 -11.82 -13.47 13.09
N HIS A 4 -11.44 -12.23 13.32
CA HIS A 4 -10.83 -11.39 12.29
C HIS A 4 -9.48 -12.01 11.90
N GLN A 5 -9.39 -12.53 10.68
CA GLN A 5 -8.16 -13.13 10.15
C GLN A 5 -7.10 -12.08 9.79
N LEU A 6 -7.42 -10.80 9.95
CA LEU A 6 -6.58 -9.66 9.60
C LEU A 6 -6.37 -8.78 10.82
N SER A 7 -5.11 -8.45 11.09
CA SER A 7 -4.68 -7.37 11.98
C SER A 7 -4.15 -6.22 11.12
N VAL A 8 -4.45 -4.98 11.51
CA VAL A 8 -3.91 -3.79 10.85
C VAL A 8 -3.18 -2.96 11.90
N LYS A 9 -1.91 -2.63 11.64
CA LYS A 9 -1.14 -1.69 12.44
C LYS A 9 -0.95 -0.41 11.66
N LEU A 10 -1.46 0.70 12.21
CA LEU A 10 -1.34 2.03 11.64
C LEU A 10 -0.36 2.85 12.51
N SER A 11 0.70 3.41 11.92
CA SER A 11 1.73 4.17 12.65
C SER A 11 2.49 5.12 11.73
N SER A 12 2.98 6.25 12.25
CA SER A 12 3.86 7.17 11.49
C SER A 12 5.20 6.54 11.11
N ARG A 13 5.66 5.53 11.85
CA ARG A 13 6.89 4.78 11.52
C ARG A 13 6.78 4.02 10.20
N PHE A 14 5.56 3.80 9.72
CA PHE A 14 5.26 3.14 8.45
C PHE A 14 5.01 4.14 7.31
N CYS A 15 5.13 5.45 7.57
CA CYS A 15 5.11 6.48 6.52
C CYS A 15 6.41 6.47 5.71
N ALA A 16 6.41 7.18 4.58
CA ALA A 16 7.62 7.39 3.80
C ALA A 16 8.61 8.28 4.58
N GLU A 17 9.90 7.96 4.49
CA GLU A 17 10.96 8.83 5.00
C GLU A 17 11.06 10.10 4.15
N THR A 18 11.53 11.18 4.79
CA THR A 18 11.91 12.39 4.06
C THR A 18 13.24 12.15 3.33
N ILE A 19 13.29 12.51 2.05
CA ILE A 19 14.53 12.48 1.25
C ILE A 19 15.57 13.35 1.95
N SER A 20 16.68 12.73 2.36
CA SER A 20 17.70 13.36 3.21
C SER A 20 18.53 14.39 2.46
N ASP A 21 18.82 14.14 1.18
CA ASP A 21 19.46 15.10 0.28
C ASP A 21 18.48 16.24 -0.08
N GLU A 22 18.85 17.46 0.25
CA GLU A 22 18.03 18.65 0.04
C GLU A 22 17.83 18.97 -1.45
N GLU A 23 18.86 18.80 -2.28
CA GLU A 23 18.76 19.08 -3.72
C GLU A 23 17.82 18.07 -4.39
N ALA A 24 17.99 16.79 -4.08
CA ALA A 24 17.08 15.74 -4.52
C ALA A 24 15.65 16.00 -4.01
N ARG A 25 15.47 16.29 -2.71
CA ARG A 25 14.15 16.58 -2.15
C ARG A 25 13.48 17.74 -2.88
N LYS A 26 14.19 18.83 -3.12
CA LYS A 26 13.67 19.99 -3.85
C LYS A 26 13.26 19.61 -5.27
N LYS A 27 14.14 18.89 -5.99
CA LYS A 27 13.87 18.39 -7.34
C LYS A 27 12.59 17.57 -7.42
N PHE A 28 12.44 16.56 -6.55
CA PHE A 28 11.29 15.66 -6.59
C PHE A 28 9.99 16.35 -6.17
N TYR A 29 10.01 17.17 -5.11
CA TYR A 29 8.80 17.81 -4.61
C TYR A 29 8.34 19.03 -5.40
N SER A 30 9.23 19.72 -6.13
CA SER A 30 8.84 20.79 -7.06
C SER A 30 8.10 20.26 -8.28
N TRP A 31 8.18 18.95 -8.55
CA TRP A 31 7.40 18.31 -9.61
C TRP A 31 5.89 18.51 -9.43
N TRP A 32 5.41 18.60 -8.19
CA TRP A 32 4.00 18.93 -7.94
C TRP A 32 3.59 20.25 -8.57
N ASP A 33 4.42 21.29 -8.43
CA ASP A 33 4.13 22.62 -8.96
C ASP A 33 4.14 22.61 -10.49
N GLU A 34 5.03 21.83 -11.09
CA GLU A 34 5.01 21.57 -12.54
C GLU A 34 3.72 20.87 -12.99
N ARG A 35 3.21 19.93 -12.17
CA ARG A 35 1.97 19.22 -12.47
C ARG A 35 0.72 20.07 -12.28
N LEU A 36 0.77 21.14 -11.49
CA LEU A 36 -0.33 22.10 -11.32
C LEU A 36 -0.47 23.11 -12.46
N LYS A 37 0.51 23.18 -13.37
CA LYS A 37 0.41 24.04 -14.56
C LYS A 37 -0.71 23.55 -15.51
N GLU A 38 -1.18 24.44 -16.36
CA GLU A 38 -2.19 24.14 -17.39
C GLU A 38 -1.85 22.86 -18.17
N PRO A 39 -2.82 21.96 -18.42
CA PRO A 39 -4.26 22.10 -18.19
C PRO A 39 -4.74 21.63 -16.79
N ASN A 40 -3.84 21.38 -15.83
CA ASN A 40 -4.15 20.66 -14.59
C ASN A 40 -4.33 21.59 -13.37
N VAL A 41 -4.76 22.83 -13.57
CA VAL A 41 -4.89 23.84 -12.49
C VAL A 41 -5.91 23.46 -11.41
N THR A 42 -6.83 22.53 -11.71
CA THR A 42 -7.82 22.00 -10.78
C THR A 42 -7.35 20.74 -10.03
N LEU A 43 -6.12 20.29 -10.26
CA LEU A 43 -5.56 19.12 -9.57
C LEU A 43 -5.40 19.44 -8.08
N PHE A 44 -5.78 18.50 -7.23
CA PHE A 44 -5.73 18.64 -5.78
C PHE A 44 -5.01 17.46 -5.13
N ASP A 45 -4.49 17.68 -3.92
CA ASP A 45 -3.92 16.61 -3.11
C ASP A 45 -5.01 15.86 -2.34
N GLY A 46 -4.84 14.56 -2.18
CA GLY A 46 -5.78 13.68 -1.46
C GLY A 46 -5.03 12.70 -0.57
N THR A 47 -5.52 12.48 0.65
CA THR A 47 -4.88 11.56 1.60
C THR A 47 -5.01 10.12 1.14
N LYS A 48 -4.00 9.29 1.41
CA LYS A 48 -3.97 7.85 1.08
C LYS A 48 -3.34 7.05 2.23
N PHE A 49 -3.70 5.78 2.35
CA PHE A 49 -2.91 4.85 3.15
C PHE A 49 -1.64 4.48 2.40
N ARG A 50 -0.51 4.41 3.10
CA ARG A 50 0.74 3.84 2.59
C ARG A 50 0.86 2.41 3.03
N ILE A 51 1.18 1.49 2.13
CA ILE A 51 1.56 0.12 2.54
C ILE A 51 3.06 0.07 2.86
N HIS A 52 3.37 -0.41 4.05
CA HIS A 52 4.75 -0.65 4.47
C HIS A 52 5.12 -2.12 4.36
N SER A 53 4.31 -3.01 4.95
CA SER A 53 4.55 -4.44 4.88
C SER A 53 3.31 -5.28 5.16
N VAL A 54 3.36 -6.54 4.71
CA VAL A 54 2.36 -7.57 4.98
C VAL A 54 3.08 -8.77 5.60
N LEU A 55 2.63 -9.19 6.78
CA LEU A 55 3.30 -10.22 7.57
C LEU A 55 2.31 -11.36 7.87
N PRO A 56 2.63 -12.63 7.56
CA PRO A 56 1.93 -13.76 8.16
C PRO A 56 2.16 -13.76 9.68
N LEU A 57 1.09 -13.96 10.44
CA LEU A 57 1.11 -14.06 11.90
C LEU A 57 1.15 -15.52 12.38
N SER A 58 0.99 -16.48 11.46
CA SER A 58 1.17 -17.91 11.74
C SER A 58 1.95 -18.59 10.62
N ALA A 59 3.17 -19.02 10.92
CA ALA A 59 3.86 -20.08 10.19
C ALA A 59 4.69 -20.87 11.22
N THR A 60 4.05 -21.71 12.02
CA THR A 60 4.71 -23.00 12.27
C THR A 60 4.72 -23.69 10.92
N ALA A 61 5.90 -23.96 10.37
CA ALA A 61 6.11 -24.61 9.09
C ALA A 61 5.10 -25.76 8.89
N CYS A 62 4.14 -25.57 7.98
CA CYS A 62 3.31 -26.66 7.50
C CYS A 62 3.73 -26.87 6.06
N GLU A 63 4.37 -28.01 5.80
CA GLU A 63 4.96 -28.33 4.49
C GLU A 63 3.89 -28.54 3.40
N ASP A 64 2.59 -28.64 3.75
CA ASP A 64 1.51 -28.90 2.80
C ASP A 64 0.23 -28.06 3.02
N PHE A 65 -0.42 -27.68 1.91
CA PHE A 65 -1.60 -26.81 1.82
C PHE A 65 -2.84 -27.38 2.55
N GLU A 66 -2.98 -28.70 2.62
CA GLU A 66 -4.09 -29.38 3.31
C GLU A 66 -3.93 -29.34 4.84
N SER A 67 -2.71 -29.41 5.34
CA SER A 67 -2.36 -29.38 6.77
C SER A 67 -2.59 -28.00 7.39
N ALA A 68 -2.29 -26.93 6.64
CA ALA A 68 -2.60 -25.56 7.05
C ALA A 68 -4.11 -25.36 7.24
N ARG A 69 -4.94 -25.95 6.36
CA ARG A 69 -6.41 -25.85 6.43
C ARG A 69 -7.00 -26.46 7.70
N ALA A 70 -6.39 -27.52 8.23
CA ALA A 70 -6.84 -28.23 9.43
C ALA A 70 -6.46 -27.49 10.73
N GLN A 71 -5.26 -26.89 10.83
CA GLN A 71 -4.85 -26.11 12.02
C GLN A 71 -5.50 -24.73 12.11
N HIS A 72 -5.96 -24.20 10.97
CA HIS A 72 -6.61 -22.90 10.84
C HIS A 72 -8.03 -22.81 11.41
N GLN A 73 -8.53 -23.87 12.06
CA GLN A 73 -9.79 -23.89 12.81
C GLN A 73 -9.63 -23.53 14.29
N THR A 74 -8.44 -23.14 14.76
CA THR A 74 -8.29 -22.49 16.06
C THR A 74 -8.86 -21.07 15.99
N GLU A 75 -10.14 -20.94 16.34
CA GLU A 75 -10.90 -19.70 16.29
C GLU A 75 -10.30 -18.65 17.24
N GLY A 76 -9.71 -17.57 16.69
CA GLY A 76 -9.44 -16.37 17.49
C GLY A 76 -8.31 -15.48 17.00
N ASN A 77 -7.25 -16.06 16.42
CA ASN A 77 -6.03 -15.30 16.12
C ASN A 77 -5.98 -14.78 14.68
N PRO A 78 -5.53 -13.53 14.46
CA PRO A 78 -5.31 -12.99 13.13
C PRO A 78 -4.21 -13.77 12.42
N LYS A 79 -4.40 -14.03 11.12
CA LYS A 79 -3.47 -14.80 10.28
C LYS A 79 -2.48 -13.90 9.54
N VAL A 80 -2.84 -12.64 9.32
CA VAL A 80 -2.04 -11.66 8.59
C VAL A 80 -2.06 -10.33 9.34
N GLU A 81 -0.90 -9.67 9.46
CA GLU A 81 -0.75 -8.29 9.89
C GLU A 81 -0.39 -7.42 8.68
N ILE A 82 -1.17 -6.37 8.46
CA ILE A 82 -0.86 -5.32 7.47
C ILE A 82 -0.36 -4.09 8.23
N ARG A 83 0.83 -3.62 7.90
CA ARG A 83 1.41 -2.40 8.44
C ARG A 83 1.19 -1.25 7.47
N LEU A 84 0.47 -0.24 7.93
CA LEU A 84 0.07 0.93 7.14
C LEU A 84 0.63 2.21 7.76
N GLY A 85 1.08 3.11 6.89
CA GLY A 85 1.29 4.51 7.20
C GLY A 85 0.26 5.39 6.50
N LEU A 86 0.52 6.69 6.49
CA LEU A 86 -0.21 7.66 5.67
C LEU A 86 0.71 8.23 4.59
N THR A 87 0.12 8.57 3.45
CA THR A 87 0.75 9.30 2.35
C THR A 87 -0.29 10.18 1.66
N SER A 88 0.05 10.80 0.52
CA SER A 88 -0.88 11.58 -0.27
C SER A 88 -0.68 11.39 -1.77
N TYR A 89 -1.66 11.86 -2.54
CA TYR A 89 -1.58 11.85 -3.99
C TYR A 89 -0.41 12.70 -4.50
N ARG A 90 -0.13 13.84 -3.86
CA ARG A 90 1.05 14.67 -4.13
C ARG A 90 2.34 13.90 -3.91
N GLU A 91 2.48 13.22 -2.77
CA GLU A 91 3.67 12.40 -2.48
C GLU A 91 3.85 11.28 -3.52
N PHE A 92 2.77 10.63 -3.95
CA PHE A 92 2.79 9.63 -5.02
C PHE A 92 3.30 10.22 -6.34
N ILE A 93 2.75 11.35 -6.78
CA ILE A 93 3.17 12.02 -8.02
C ILE A 93 4.64 12.45 -7.96
N CYS A 94 5.11 12.92 -6.81
CA CYS A 94 6.48 13.36 -6.62
C CYS A 94 7.49 12.22 -6.37
N THR A 95 7.04 10.98 -6.20
CA THR A 95 7.94 9.84 -5.94
C THR A 95 7.70 8.72 -6.95
N ASN A 96 6.69 7.88 -6.74
CA ASN A 96 6.32 6.79 -7.63
C ASN A 96 6.03 7.25 -9.07
N GLY A 97 5.35 8.38 -9.22
CA GLY A 97 4.96 8.96 -10.52
C GLY A 97 5.98 9.91 -11.13
N HIS A 98 7.13 10.14 -10.48
CA HIS A 98 8.13 11.07 -10.98
C HIS A 98 8.93 10.46 -12.14
N PRO A 99 9.25 11.17 -13.24
CA PRO A 99 10.01 10.62 -14.36
C PRO A 99 11.37 10.03 -13.95
N ASP A 100 12.05 10.70 -13.03
CA ASP A 100 13.35 10.28 -12.49
C ASP A 100 13.25 9.37 -11.23
N TRP A 101 12.12 8.72 -10.98
CA TRP A 101 11.91 7.88 -9.78
C TRP A 101 13.04 6.87 -9.51
N LYS A 102 13.70 6.37 -10.56
CA LYS A 102 14.85 5.47 -10.44
C LYS A 102 16.02 6.07 -9.66
N GLN A 103 16.18 7.39 -9.66
CA GLN A 103 17.22 8.05 -8.87
C GLN A 103 16.99 7.88 -7.36
N LEU A 104 15.72 7.85 -6.91
CA LEU A 104 15.37 7.53 -5.54
C LEU A 104 15.68 6.07 -5.20
N MET A 105 15.64 5.17 -6.17
CA MET A 105 16.04 3.78 -5.98
C MET A 105 17.56 3.65 -5.83
N THR A 106 18.35 4.39 -6.61
CA THR A 106 19.83 4.35 -6.53
C THR A 106 20.39 5.09 -5.31
N SER A 107 19.74 6.15 -4.83
CA SER A 107 20.12 6.82 -3.57
C SER A 107 19.68 6.04 -2.33
N ASN A 108 18.71 5.13 -2.48
CA ASN A 108 18.44 4.08 -1.51
C ASN A 108 19.53 3.01 -1.64
N ILE A 109 20.63 3.13 -0.89
CA ILE A 109 21.55 2.01 -0.63
C ILE A 109 20.81 1.00 0.26
N GLU A 110 19.78 0.38 -0.30
CA GLU A 110 19.15 -0.87 0.11
C GLU A 110 18.65 -1.56 -1.18
N LEU A 111 19.58 -1.82 -2.09
CA LEU A 111 19.39 -2.73 -3.23
C LEU A 111 19.02 -4.16 -2.78
N ASP A 112 19.12 -4.48 -1.49
CA ASP A 112 18.78 -5.78 -0.91
C ASP A 112 17.28 -5.99 -0.66
N ARG A 113 16.44 -4.96 -0.83
CA ARG A 113 15.00 -5.08 -0.59
C ARG A 113 14.23 -4.92 -1.90
N PRO A 114 13.75 -6.01 -2.52
CA PRO A 114 13.01 -5.90 -3.76
C PRO A 114 11.78 -5.00 -3.57
N LEU A 115 11.58 -4.08 -4.52
CA LEU A 115 10.37 -3.25 -4.64
C LEU A 115 9.12 -4.09 -4.95
N TYR A 116 9.32 -5.38 -5.24
CA TYR A 116 8.29 -6.35 -5.54
C TYR A 116 7.85 -7.09 -4.28
N LEU A 117 6.54 -7.27 -4.16
CA LEU A 117 5.95 -8.28 -3.30
C LEU A 117 6.40 -9.65 -3.84
N PRO A 118 7.37 -10.37 -3.23
CA PRO A 118 7.71 -11.70 -3.74
C PRO A 118 6.59 -12.60 -3.25
N LEU A 119 5.61 -12.87 -4.12
CA LEU A 119 4.71 -14.00 -3.89
C LEU A 119 5.49 -15.32 -3.97
N LEU A 120 6.64 -15.34 -4.64
CA LEU A 120 7.64 -16.42 -4.68
C LEU A 120 9.01 -15.78 -4.98
N ASP A 121 10.10 -16.23 -4.36
CA ASP A 121 11.43 -15.96 -4.92
C ASP A 121 11.68 -16.87 -6.14
N ASP A 122 12.70 -16.54 -6.91
CA ASP A 122 13.23 -17.30 -8.05
C ASP A 122 13.76 -18.70 -7.68
N GLY A 123 13.77 -19.04 -6.38
CA GLY A 123 14.11 -20.35 -5.83
C GLY A 123 12.93 -21.10 -5.17
N GLY A 124 11.70 -20.59 -5.23
CA GLY A 124 10.51 -21.19 -4.61
C GLY A 124 10.47 -21.15 -3.06
N GLN A 125 11.34 -20.40 -2.38
CA GLN A 125 11.26 -20.26 -0.93
C GLN A 125 10.22 -19.20 -0.52
N GLN A 126 9.35 -19.58 0.40
CA GLN A 126 8.40 -18.65 1.02
C GLN A 126 9.15 -17.67 1.92
N ARG A 127 9.13 -16.38 1.57
CA ARG A 127 9.49 -15.34 2.54
C ARG A 127 8.34 -15.17 3.52
N ASN A 128 8.63 -15.37 4.81
CA ASN A 128 7.66 -15.21 5.91
C ASN A 128 7.31 -13.74 6.22
N SER A 129 7.70 -12.79 5.37
CA SER A 129 7.35 -11.38 5.48
C SER A 129 7.57 -10.69 4.15
N VAL A 130 6.70 -9.73 3.83
CA VAL A 130 6.90 -8.86 2.67
C VAL A 130 7.01 -7.42 3.13
N GLU A 131 8.23 -6.90 3.16
CA GLU A 131 8.50 -5.48 3.27
C GLU A 131 8.52 -4.86 1.87
N ILE A 132 7.79 -3.77 1.70
CA ILE A 132 7.81 -3.03 0.45
C ILE A 132 9.01 -2.10 0.50
N GLY A 133 10.00 -2.34 -0.37
CA GLY A 133 11.21 -1.53 -0.47
C GLY A 133 10.92 -0.06 -0.79
N GLY A 134 11.96 0.78 -0.84
CA GLY A 134 11.81 2.18 -1.22
C GLY A 134 11.25 3.07 -0.11
N LYS A 135 12.07 3.32 0.92
CA LYS A 135 11.71 4.15 2.09
C LYS A 135 11.22 5.56 1.76
N TYR A 136 11.67 6.14 0.64
CA TYR A 136 11.24 7.46 0.17
C TYR A 136 9.95 7.46 -0.67
N PHE A 137 9.42 6.28 -1.02
CA PHE A 137 8.24 6.18 -1.90
C PHE A 137 6.93 6.21 -1.12
N ALA A 138 5.93 6.84 -1.73
CA ALA A 138 4.58 6.99 -1.19
C ALA A 138 3.84 5.65 -1.03
N HIS A 139 3.93 4.77 -2.03
CA HIS A 139 3.26 3.45 -2.05
C HIS A 139 1.79 3.48 -1.56
N PRO A 140 0.91 4.27 -2.23
CA PRO A 140 -0.49 4.33 -1.86
C PRO A 140 -1.16 2.95 -2.04
N VAL A 141 -2.03 2.58 -1.10
CA VAL A 141 -2.77 1.31 -1.15
C VAL A 141 -3.94 1.40 -2.12
N GLY A 142 -3.89 0.57 -3.16
CA GLY A 142 -5.01 0.29 -4.04
C GLY A 142 -5.85 -0.89 -3.55
N VAL A 143 -7.15 -0.85 -3.83
CA VAL A 143 -8.07 -1.97 -3.65
C VAL A 143 -8.73 -2.30 -4.97
N SER A 144 -8.94 -3.58 -5.24
CA SER A 144 -9.71 -4.07 -6.38
C SER A 144 -10.52 -5.30 -5.99
N ALA A 145 -11.62 -5.54 -6.69
CA ALA A 145 -12.51 -6.65 -6.43
C ALA A 145 -12.73 -7.47 -7.70
N ALA A 146 -12.48 -8.78 -7.60
CA ALA A 146 -13.01 -9.74 -8.56
C ALA A 146 -14.50 -9.97 -8.23
N LEU A 147 -15.39 -9.23 -8.87
CA LEU A 147 -16.84 -9.40 -8.71
C LEU A 147 -17.29 -10.58 -9.56
N VAL A 148 -18.08 -11.47 -8.97
CA VAL A 148 -18.71 -12.60 -9.67
C VAL A 148 -20.21 -12.51 -9.46
N THR A 149 -20.96 -12.48 -10.55
CA THR A 149 -22.43 -12.44 -10.54
C THR A 149 -23.02 -13.84 -10.34
N ASN A 150 -24.31 -13.93 -10.02
CA ASN A 150 -24.98 -15.21 -9.78
C ASN A 150 -25.00 -16.13 -11.02
N ASP A 151 -24.99 -15.55 -12.22
CA ASP A 151 -24.83 -16.23 -13.50
C ASP A 151 -23.35 -16.52 -13.86
N ARG A 152 -22.43 -16.40 -12.89
CA ARG A 152 -20.99 -16.72 -13.00
C ARG A 152 -20.22 -15.86 -14.00
N MET A 153 -20.67 -14.64 -14.22
CA MET A 153 -19.97 -13.66 -15.03
C MET A 153 -19.07 -12.78 -14.16
N ALA A 154 -17.99 -12.30 -14.74
CA ALA A 154 -17.05 -11.41 -14.05
C ALA A 154 -16.97 -10.07 -14.79
N PRO A 155 -17.74 -9.05 -14.34
CA PRO A 155 -17.76 -7.76 -15.02
C PRO A 155 -16.43 -7.04 -14.87
N LEU A 156 -15.96 -6.49 -16.00
CA LEU A 156 -14.75 -5.66 -16.09
C LEU A 156 -15.12 -4.27 -16.60
N ILE A 157 -14.28 -3.28 -16.28
CA ILE A 157 -14.44 -1.90 -16.72
C ILE A 157 -13.37 -1.60 -17.77
N LEU A 158 -13.78 -1.15 -18.96
CA LEU A 158 -12.85 -0.66 -19.98
C LEU A 158 -12.42 0.78 -19.63
N ARG A 159 -11.12 0.98 -19.43
CA ARG A 159 -10.56 2.31 -19.12
C ARG A 159 -10.48 3.16 -20.39
N SER A 160 -10.81 4.45 -20.26
CA SER A 160 -10.71 5.43 -21.34
C SER A 160 -9.27 5.55 -21.87
N GLY A 161 -9.11 5.84 -23.16
CA GLY A 161 -7.81 6.15 -23.77
C GLY A 161 -7.23 7.51 -23.35
N SER A 162 -8.02 8.34 -22.67
CA SER A 162 -7.62 9.71 -22.28
C SER A 162 -7.08 9.84 -20.86
N VAL A 163 -7.05 8.75 -20.07
CA VAL A 163 -6.46 8.77 -18.72
C VAL A 163 -4.94 8.70 -18.77
N ALA A 164 -4.26 8.98 -17.66
CA ALA A 164 -2.79 8.91 -17.58
C ALA A 164 -2.27 7.47 -17.50
N GLU A 165 -2.93 6.62 -16.70
CA GLU A 165 -2.44 5.28 -16.33
C GLU A 165 -3.29 4.17 -16.97
N ILE A 166 -2.64 3.11 -17.48
CA ILE A 166 -3.29 1.87 -17.95
C ILE A 166 -4.46 2.17 -18.93
N LYS A 167 -4.13 2.87 -20.03
CA LYS A 167 -5.08 3.34 -21.05
C LYS A 167 -5.62 2.16 -21.86
N ASN A 168 -6.90 2.20 -22.23
CA ASN A 168 -7.54 1.20 -23.11
C ASN A 168 -7.42 -0.26 -22.60
N CYS A 169 -7.30 -0.46 -21.29
CA CYS A 169 -7.25 -1.79 -20.70
C CYS A 169 -8.51 -2.11 -19.90
N TRP A 170 -8.83 -3.39 -19.83
CA TRP A 170 -9.85 -3.92 -18.91
C TRP A 170 -9.30 -3.95 -17.49
N ALA A 171 -10.10 -3.48 -16.55
CA ALA A 171 -9.75 -3.44 -15.13
C ALA A 171 -10.89 -3.97 -14.26
N TRP A 172 -10.52 -4.52 -13.11
CA TRP A 172 -11.48 -4.81 -12.04
C TRP A 172 -11.99 -3.51 -11.41
N PRO A 173 -13.24 -3.49 -10.90
CA PRO A 173 -13.71 -2.41 -10.06
C PRO A 173 -12.79 -2.21 -8.85
N GLY A 174 -12.45 -0.95 -8.55
CA GLY A 174 -11.47 -0.63 -7.52
C GLY A 174 -11.14 0.86 -7.42
N GLY A 175 -10.14 1.18 -6.59
CA GLY A 175 -9.68 2.54 -6.37
C GLY A 175 -8.66 2.65 -5.24
N HIS A 176 -8.40 3.88 -4.78
CA HIS A 176 -7.48 4.17 -3.67
C HIS A 176 -8.22 4.94 -2.57
N ALA A 177 -8.42 4.29 -1.42
CA ALA A 177 -9.20 4.84 -0.31
C ALA A 177 -8.50 6.02 0.38
N GLU A 178 -9.29 6.96 0.90
CA GLU A 178 -8.77 8.14 1.61
C GLU A 178 -9.02 8.02 3.12
N PRO A 179 -7.97 8.00 3.95
CA PRO A 179 -8.06 8.02 5.41
C PRO A 179 -8.92 9.16 5.95
N SER A 180 -8.86 10.35 5.34
CA SER A 180 -9.61 11.53 5.78
C SER A 180 -11.13 11.34 5.75
N HIS A 181 -11.67 10.52 4.84
CA HIS A 181 -13.11 10.23 4.79
C HIS A 181 -13.64 9.45 5.99
N ILE A 182 -12.74 8.79 6.74
CA ILE A 182 -13.08 8.10 7.99
C ILE A 182 -12.48 8.81 9.21
N GLY A 183 -12.07 10.07 9.05
CA GLY A 183 -11.52 10.90 10.11
C GLY A 183 -10.08 10.59 10.49
N ILE A 184 -9.37 9.72 9.76
CA ILE A 184 -7.95 9.42 10.05
C ILE A 184 -7.06 10.44 9.35
N ASP A 185 -6.28 11.16 10.13
CA ASP A 185 -5.29 12.11 9.62
C ASP A 185 -3.94 11.99 10.37
N LYS A 186 -2.98 12.87 10.06
CA LYS A 186 -1.65 12.87 10.68
C LYS A 186 -1.70 13.14 12.19
N SER A 187 -2.71 13.86 12.68
CA SER A 187 -2.88 14.14 14.12
C SER A 187 -3.32 12.89 14.88
N ILE A 188 -4.28 12.15 14.34
CA ILE A 188 -4.70 10.85 14.90
C ILE A 188 -3.55 9.86 14.83
N LEU A 189 -2.80 9.82 13.71
CA LEU A 189 -1.66 8.94 13.58
C LEU A 189 -0.62 9.16 14.70
N ARG A 190 -0.33 10.42 15.01
CA ARG A 190 0.58 10.79 16.09
C ARG A 190 0.05 10.37 17.46
N GLN A 191 -1.24 10.55 17.72
CA GLN A 191 -1.87 10.10 18.96
C GLN A 191 -1.79 8.58 19.13
N LEU A 192 -2.02 7.82 18.04
CA LEU A 192 -1.87 6.36 18.04
C LEU A 192 -0.44 5.95 18.38
N ASP A 193 0.56 6.62 17.80
CA ASP A 193 1.97 6.34 18.10
C ASP A 193 2.35 6.63 19.56
N GLU A 194 1.82 7.70 20.13
CA GLU A 194 2.07 8.09 21.53
C GLU A 194 1.38 7.16 22.53
N SER A 195 0.19 6.66 22.18
CA SER A 195 -0.56 5.72 23.03
C SER A 195 0.01 4.30 23.02
N GLY A 196 0.79 3.93 21.99
CA GLY A 196 1.21 2.53 21.76
C GLY A 196 0.04 1.59 21.38
N ASP A 197 -1.18 2.12 21.26
CA ASP A 197 -2.37 1.35 20.97
C ASP A 197 -2.53 1.16 19.45
N VAL A 198 -2.45 -0.10 19.03
CA VAL A 198 -2.93 -0.51 17.72
C VAL A 198 -4.45 -0.51 17.78
N GLN A 199 -5.09 0.52 17.24
CA GLN A 199 -6.54 0.50 17.09
C GLN A 199 -6.93 -0.54 16.03
N VAL A 200 -7.47 -1.66 16.50
CA VAL A 200 -8.26 -2.56 15.66
C VAL A 200 -9.55 -1.82 15.33
N ILE A 201 -9.61 -1.21 14.14
CA ILE A 201 -10.85 -0.62 13.61
C ILE A 201 -11.84 -1.77 13.37
N LYS A 202 -12.65 -2.07 14.39
CA LYS A 202 -13.77 -2.99 14.28
C LYS A 202 -14.94 -2.23 13.69
N ARG A 203 -15.27 -2.48 12.42
CA ARG A 203 -16.61 -2.16 11.91
C ARG A 203 -17.55 -3.30 12.33
N ASN A 204 -18.64 -2.92 13.02
CA ASN A 204 -19.76 -3.80 13.36
C ASN A 204 -20.40 -4.40 12.11
#